data_AF-A0A350AHP3-F1
#
_entry.id   AF-A0A350AHP3-F1
#
_cell.length_a   1.000
_cell.length_b   1.000
_cell.length_c   1.000
_cell.angle_alpha   90.00
_cell.angle_beta   90.00
_cell.angle_gamma   90.00
#
_symmetry.space_group_name_H-M   'P 1'
#
loop_
_entity.id
_entity.type
_entity.pdbx_description
1 polymer ?
#
loop_
_entity_poly.entity_id
_entity_poly.type
_entity_poly.pdbx_seq_one_letter_code
_entity_poly.pdbx_strand_id
1 'polypeptide(L)'
;CRNESIDESNADLARDLRLLVRERLVEGDTNAQTIEFIVERYGEYVLLKPLGGGSNWILWGAGPGMLLIGLGVGLSFLRRRQTAPENAPTLTEAEAARLKEILNQ
;
A
#
# COMPACT_ATOMS: atom_id res chain seq x y z
N CYS A 1 1.50 16.16 24.59
CA CYS A 1 2.56 16.59 23.67
C CYS A 1 3.00 15.47 22.72
N ARG A 2 2.09 14.70 22.12
CA ARG A 2 2.44 13.76 21.04
C ARG A 2 1.99 14.41 19.73
N ASN A 3 2.79 14.26 18.67
CA ASN A 3 2.51 14.84 17.34
C ASN A 3 2.56 16.38 17.29
N GLU A 4 3.52 16.98 17.98
CA GLU A 4 3.84 18.41 17.91
C GLU A 4 5.17 18.61 17.15
N SER A 5 5.35 19.79 16.57
CA SER A 5 6.63 20.15 15.96
C SER A 5 7.73 20.24 17.03
N ILE A 6 8.99 20.02 16.63
CA ILE A 6 10.12 20.15 17.57
C ILE A 6 10.25 21.58 18.12
N ASP A 7 9.78 22.58 17.38
CA ASP A 7 9.85 23.98 17.80
C ASP A 7 8.86 24.30 18.92
N GLU A 8 7.65 23.77 18.83
CA GLU A 8 6.56 24.03 19.79
C GLU A 8 6.57 23.06 20.98
N SER A 9 7.11 21.85 20.80
CA SER A 9 7.04 20.83 21.85
C SER A 9 8.06 21.07 22.96
N ASN A 10 7.56 20.99 24.21
CA ASN A 10 8.37 21.06 25.43
C ASN A 10 8.97 19.71 25.85
N ALA A 11 8.91 18.68 25.00
CA ALA A 11 9.53 17.39 25.28
C ALA A 11 11.06 17.49 25.26
N ASP A 12 11.74 16.71 26.12
CA ASP A 12 13.21 16.65 26.15
C ASP A 12 13.80 16.26 24.78
N LEU A 13 13.17 15.30 24.08
CA LEU A 13 13.56 14.90 22.73
C LEU A 13 13.52 16.07 21.74
N ALA A 14 12.52 16.94 21.83
CA ALA A 14 12.39 18.10 20.94
C ALA A 14 13.53 19.11 21.17
N ARG A 15 13.95 19.28 22.43
CA ARG A 15 15.11 20.12 22.78
C ARG A 15 16.40 19.57 22.20
N ASP A 16 16.64 18.27 22.32
CA ASP A 16 17.84 17.63 21.81
C ASP A 16 17.91 17.70 20.27
N LEU A 17 16.78 17.47 19.58
CA LEU A 17 16.70 17.59 18.13
C LEU A 17 17.00 19.03 17.66
N ARG A 18 16.51 20.06 18.35
CA ARG A 18 16.81 21.47 18.04
C ARG A 18 18.31 21.78 18.16
N LEU A 19 18.97 21.25 19.19
CA LEU A 19 20.42 21.42 19.36
C LEU A 19 21.19 20.73 18.24
N LEU A 20 20.80 19.51 17.87
CA LEU A 20 21.46 18.75 16.83
C LEU A 20 21.31 19.39 15.43
N VAL A 21 20.12 19.90 15.11
CA VAL A 21 19.89 20.66 13.86
C VAL A 21 20.83 21.87 13.80
N ARG A 22 20.97 22.61 14.90
CA ARG A 22 21.85 23.78 14.95
C ARG A 22 23.32 23.41 14.72
N GLU A 23 23.78 22.31 15.31
CA GLU A 23 25.14 21.79 15.11
C GLU A 23 25.40 21.49 13.63
N ARG A 24 24.50 20.75 12.98
CA ARG A 24 24.59 20.41 11.54
C ARG A 24 24.63 21.64 10.64
N LEU A 25 23.80 22.64 10.93
CA LEU A 25 23.79 23.90 10.17
C LEU A 25 25.09 24.69 10.33
N VAL A 26 25.73 24.64 11.51
CA VAL A 26 27.03 25.27 11.74
C VAL A 26 28.17 24.52 11.03
N GLU A 27 28.07 23.19 10.95
CA GLU A 27 28.97 22.35 10.15
C GLU A 27 28.83 22.60 8.63
N GLY A 28 27.76 23.30 8.21
CA GLY A 28 27.51 23.67 6.82
C GLY A 28 26.67 22.65 6.05
N ASP A 29 26.05 21.70 6.75
CA ASP A 29 25.18 20.70 6.13
C ASP A 29 23.96 21.36 5.47
N THR A 30 23.55 20.82 4.33
CA THR A 30 22.30 21.19 3.70
C THR A 30 21.10 20.66 4.49
N ASN A 31 19.91 21.20 4.23
CA ASN A 31 18.67 20.72 4.86
C ASN A 31 18.46 19.22 4.67
N ALA A 32 18.74 18.69 3.48
CA ALA A 32 18.59 17.27 3.17
C ALA A 32 19.56 16.41 4.00
N GLN A 33 20.83 16.79 4.05
CA GLN A 33 21.86 16.10 4.85
C GLN A 33 21.55 16.15 6.35
N THR A 34 21.09 17.30 6.85
CA THR A 34 20.68 17.45 8.25
C THR A 34 19.52 16.51 8.60
N ILE A 35 18.50 16.45 7.75
CA ILE A 35 17.34 15.56 7.96
C ILE A 35 17.76 14.09 7.86
N GLU A 36 18.57 13.73 6.87
CA GLU A 36 19.09 12.38 6.68
C GLU A 36 19.88 11.91 7.91
N PHE A 37 20.79 12.75 8.42
CA PHE A 37 21.56 12.46 9.61
C PHE A 37 20.69 12.22 10.85
N ILE A 38 19.65 13.04 11.02
CA ILE A 38 18.71 12.90 12.15
C ILE A 38 17.91 11.59 12.02
N VAL A 39 17.43 11.28 10.82
CA VAL A 39 16.66 10.07 10.53
C VAL A 39 17.51 8.81 10.66
N GLU A 40 18.79 8.85 10.28
CA GLU A 40 19.72 7.72 10.44
C GLU A 40 19.87 7.32 11.92
N ARG A 41 19.90 8.31 12.82
CA ARG A 41 20.08 8.07 14.26
C ARG A 41 18.78 7.84 15.02
N TYR A 42 17.74 8.60 14.70
CA TYR A 42 16.49 8.59 15.46
C TYR A 42 15.34 7.92 14.72
N GLY A 43 15.51 7.52 13.46
CA GLY A 43 14.47 6.88 12.65
C GLY A 43 13.53 7.87 11.98
N GLU A 44 12.77 7.40 10.99
CA GLU A 44 11.85 8.23 10.19
C GLU A 44 10.65 8.75 11.00
N TYR A 45 10.30 8.11 12.12
CA TYR A 45 9.14 8.48 12.94
C TYR A 45 9.25 9.87 13.59
N VAL A 46 10.46 10.45 13.64
CA VAL A 46 10.64 11.83 14.13
C VAL A 46 10.15 12.86 13.11
N LEU A 47 10.00 12.47 11.85
CA LEU A 47 9.43 13.32 10.83
C LEU A 47 7.91 13.30 10.94
N LEU A 48 7.31 14.50 11.06
CA LEU A 48 5.86 14.67 10.96
C LEU A 48 5.32 14.29 9.58
N LYS A 49 6.19 14.28 8.57
CA LYS A 49 5.87 13.90 7.19
C LYS A 49 6.76 12.72 6.78
N PRO A 50 6.18 11.58 6.38
CA PRO A 50 6.96 10.44 5.90
C PRO A 50 7.72 10.82 4.62
N LEU A 51 8.90 10.25 4.44
CA LEU A 51 9.69 10.40 3.24
C LEU A 51 8.98 9.67 2.08
N GLY A 52 8.94 10.30 0.91
CA GLY A 52 8.34 9.72 -0.29
C GLY A 52 9.18 8.60 -0.92
N GLY A 53 9.98 7.86 -0.14
CA GLY A 53 10.90 6.82 -0.60
C GLY A 53 10.69 5.48 0.13
N GLY A 54 11.37 4.44 -0.34
CA GLY A 54 11.38 3.13 0.33
C GLY A 54 10.02 2.42 0.40
N SER A 55 9.73 1.80 1.55
CA SER A 55 8.49 1.04 1.80
C SER A 55 7.23 1.89 1.76
N ASN A 56 7.33 3.21 1.94
CA ASN A 56 6.18 4.11 1.84
C ASN A 56 5.53 4.04 0.45
N TRP A 57 6.27 3.77 -0.63
CA TRP A 57 5.70 3.56 -1.96
C TRP A 57 4.72 2.39 -2.02
N ILE A 58 4.99 1.33 -1.25
CA ILE A 58 4.10 0.17 -1.17
C ILE A 58 2.80 0.59 -0.49
N LEU A 59 2.89 1.37 0.59
CA LEU A 59 1.71 1.87 1.31
C LEU A 59 0.85 2.80 0.42
N TRP A 60 1.49 3.75 -0.26
CA TRP A 60 0.80 4.67 -1.18
C TRP A 60 0.25 3.97 -2.42
N GLY A 61 0.96 2.95 -2.92
CA GLY A 61 0.57 2.18 -4.10
C GLY A 61 -0.46 1.08 -3.83
N ALA A 62 -0.56 0.58 -2.60
CA ALA A 62 -1.43 -0.53 -2.25
C ALA A 62 -2.91 -0.23 -2.55
N GLY A 63 -3.41 0.95 -2.13
CA GLY A 63 -4.81 1.34 -2.36
C GLY A 63 -5.17 1.39 -3.86
N PRO A 64 -4.51 2.23 -4.66
CA PRO A 64 -4.73 2.29 -6.11
C PRO A 64 -4.49 0.94 -6.80
N GLY A 65 -3.45 0.20 -6.41
CA GLY A 65 -3.11 -1.10 -6.97
C GLY A 65 -4.21 -2.14 -6.74
N MET A 66 -4.71 -2.25 -5.51
CA MET A 66 -5.82 -3.14 -5.18
C MET A 66 -7.10 -2.78 -5.93
N LEU A 67 -7.38 -1.49 -6.09
CA LEU A 67 -8.53 -1.01 -6.87
C LEU A 67 -8.43 -1.42 -8.34
N LEU A 68 -7.26 -1.24 -8.96
CA LEU A 68 -7.03 -1.63 -10.36
C LEU A 68 -7.13 -3.15 -10.55
N ILE A 69 -6.56 -3.92 -9.63
CA ILE A 69 -6.65 -5.39 -9.65
C ILE A 69 -8.11 -5.83 -9.52
N GLY A 70 -8.84 -5.29 -8.55
CA GLY A 70 -10.25 -5.61 -8.33
C GLY A 70 -11.12 -5.27 -9.55
N LEU A 71 -10.88 -4.10 -10.15
CA LEU A 71 -11.58 -3.68 -11.37
C LEU A 71 -11.25 -4.60 -12.56
N GLY A 72 -9.97 -4.95 -12.75
CA GLY A 72 -9.54 -5.86 -13.81
C GLY A 72 -10.17 -7.24 -13.71
N VAL A 73 -10.17 -7.81 -12.49
CA VAL A 73 -10.82 -9.10 -12.20
C VAL A 73 -12.33 -9.01 -12.43
N GLY A 74 -12.98 -7.98 -11.90
CA GLY A 74 -14.43 -7.79 -12.03
C GLY A 74 -14.86 -7.63 -13.50
N LEU A 75 -14.17 -6.78 -14.27
CA LEU A 75 -14.46 -6.57 -15.69
C LEU A 75 -14.19 -7.83 -16.52
N SER A 76 -13.11 -8.56 -16.24
CA SER A 76 -12.81 -9.83 -16.93
C SER A 76 -13.88 -10.88 -16.66
N PHE A 77 -14.32 -10.99 -15.40
CA PHE A 77 -15.40 -11.90 -15.00
C PHE A 77 -16.73 -11.56 -15.69
N LEU A 78 -17.12 -10.29 -15.68
CA LEU A 78 -18.34 -9.80 -16.34
C LEU A 78 -18.32 -10.06 -17.85
N ARG A 79 -17.19 -9.76 -18.51
CA ARG A 79 -17.03 -10.01 -19.95
C ARG A 79 -17.10 -11.48 -20.29
N ARG A 80 -16.38 -12.34 -19.57
CA ARG A 80 -16.38 -13.78 -19.79
C ARG A 80 -17.76 -14.39 -19.59
N ARG A 81 -18.55 -13.86 -18.66
CA ARG A 81 -19.94 -14.29 -18.43
C ARG A 81 -20.86 -13.92 -19.59
N GLN A 82 -20.70 -12.74 -20.18
CA GLN A 82 -21.51 -12.31 -21.33
C GLN A 82 -21.15 -13.05 -22.62
N THR A 83 -19.89 -13.44 -22.79
CA THR A 83 -19.41 -14.19 -23.96
C THR A 83 -19.48 -15.71 -23.78
N ALA A 84 -20.21 -16.21 -22.78
CA ALA A 84 -20.39 -17.64 -22.61
C ALA A 84 -21.10 -18.19 -23.86
N PRO A 85 -20.48 -19.12 -24.62
CA PRO A 85 -21.06 -19.62 -25.85
C PRO A 85 -22.37 -20.34 -25.54
N GLU A 86 -23.44 -19.96 -26.25
CA GLU A 86 -24.73 -20.66 -26.25
C GLU A 86 -24.59 -22.10 -26.76
N ASN A 87 -23.47 -22.39 -27.44
CA ASN A 87 -23.04 -23.72 -27.88
C ASN A 87 -22.29 -24.48 -26.78
N ALA A 88 -22.83 -24.53 -25.56
CA ALA A 88 -22.41 -25.57 -24.63
C ALA A 88 -22.75 -26.93 -25.29
N PRO A 89 -21.85 -27.94 -25.26
CA PRO A 89 -22.15 -29.24 -25.84
C PRO A 89 -23.44 -29.76 -25.20
N THR A 90 -24.49 -29.91 -26.00
CA THR A 90 -25.72 -30.55 -25.56
C THR A 90 -25.36 -31.99 -25.20
N LEU A 91 -25.75 -32.41 -24.00
CA LEU A 91 -25.51 -33.77 -23.52
C LEU A 91 -26.00 -34.77 -24.59
N THR A 92 -25.17 -35.75 -24.93
CA THR A 92 -25.65 -36.90 -25.71
C THR A 92 -26.73 -37.62 -24.91
N GLU A 93 -27.64 -38.34 -25.56
CA GLU A 93 -28.72 -39.06 -24.87
C GLU A 93 -28.19 -40.03 -23.81
N ALA A 94 -27.02 -40.64 -24.05
CA ALA A 94 -26.33 -41.51 -23.10
C ALA A 94 -25.83 -40.74 -21.86
N GLU A 95 -25.25 -39.55 -22.04
CA GLU A 95 -24.79 -38.69 -20.95
C GLU A 95 -25.97 -38.10 -20.16
N ALA A 96 -27.05 -37.73 -20.84
CA ALA A 96 -28.28 -37.24 -20.21
C ALA A 96 -28.98 -38.33 -19.38
N ALA A 97 -29.02 -39.58 -19.89
CA ALA A 97 -29.56 -40.72 -19.15
C ALA A 97 -28.70 -41.04 -17.90
N ARG A 98 -27.36 -41.00 -18.04
CA ARG A 98 -26.42 -41.20 -16.93
C ARG A 98 -26.53 -40.11 -15.86
N LEU A 99 -26.69 -38.85 -16.28
CA LEU A 99 -26.90 -37.72 -15.37
C LEU A 99 -28.23 -37.86 -14.61
N LYS A 100 -29.30 -38.28 -15.29
CA LYS A 100 -30.61 -38.52 -14.67
C LYS A 100 -30.57 -39.69 -13.68
N GLU A 101 -29.79 -40.72 -13.95
CA GLU A 101 -29.54 -41.84 -13.02
C GLU A 101 -28.81 -41.36 -11.74
N ILE A 102 -27.78 -40.53 -11.89
CA ILE A 102 -27.01 -39.96 -10.76
C ILE A 102 -27.83 -38.99 -9.93
N LEU A 103 -28.67 -38.15 -10.55
CA LEU A 103 -29.50 -37.16 -9.86
C LEU A 103 -30.75 -37.76 -9.18
N ASN A 104 -31.13 -39.00 -9.53
CA ASN A 104 -32.27 -39.71 -8.94
C ASN A 104 -31.86 -40.74 -7.85
N GLN A 105 -30.59 -40.75 -7.44
CA GLN A 105 -30.13 -41.39 -6.20
C GLN A 105 -30.04 -40.36 -5.07
#